data_AF-A0A923Q3X7-F1
#
_entry.id   AF-A0A923Q3X7-F1
#
_cell.length_a   1.000
_cell.length_b   1.000
_cell.length_c   1.000
_cell.angle_alpha   90.00
_cell.angle_beta   90.00
_cell.angle_gamma   90.00
#
_symmetry.space_group_name_H-M   'P 1'
#
loop_
_entity.id
_entity.type
_entity.pdbx_description
1 polymer ?
#
loop_
_entity_poly.entity_id
_entity_poly.type
_entity_poly.pdbx_seq_one_letter_code
_entity_poly.pdbx_strand_id
1 'polypeptide(L)'
;MPVDRLLPTPEAGELLALVRDIADAELAPVAAEHERAERFPREVFRTLGKAGILGLPYPEEQGGGGQPYEVWLQVLEELSARWASVAVGVSVHALTCFPLAGYGTPEQQQRWLPDML
;
A
#
# COMPACT_ATOMS: atom_id res chain seq x y z
N MET A 1 18.77 10.78 4.85
CA MET A 1 19.49 10.16 3.72
C MET A 1 18.68 8.94 3.30
N PRO A 2 18.32 8.79 2.02
CA PRO A 2 17.53 7.65 1.58
C PRO A 2 18.33 6.35 1.76
N VAL A 3 17.60 5.25 2.00
CA VAL A 3 18.17 3.89 2.07
C VAL A 3 18.62 3.49 0.67
N ASP A 4 19.81 2.90 0.56
CA ASP A 4 20.27 2.23 -0.66
C ASP A 4 19.63 0.83 -0.72
N ARG A 5 18.84 0.57 -1.77
CA ARG A 5 17.96 -0.62 -1.86
C ARG A 5 18.43 -1.54 -2.98
N LEU A 6 18.40 -2.84 -2.69
CA LEU A 6 18.48 -3.88 -3.72
C LEU A 6 17.06 -4.10 -4.27
N LEU A 7 16.89 -3.84 -5.57
CA LEU A 7 15.62 -3.94 -6.27
C LEU A 7 15.78 -4.75 -7.56
N PRO A 8 14.77 -5.55 -7.94
CA PRO A 8 14.88 -6.44 -9.09
C PRO A 8 14.85 -5.70 -10.42
N THR A 9 14.26 -4.50 -10.48
CA THR A 9 14.10 -3.72 -11.71
C THR A 9 14.18 -2.20 -11.48
N PRO A 10 14.47 -1.41 -12.52
CA PRO A 10 14.37 0.05 -12.46
C PRO A 10 12.97 0.56 -12.11
N GLU A 11 11.92 -0.10 -12.62
CA GLU A 11 10.52 0.26 -12.36
C GLU A 11 10.16 0.11 -10.88
N ALA A 12 10.71 -0.89 -10.20
CA ALA A 12 10.59 -1.01 -8.75
C ALA A 12 11.27 0.18 -8.03
N GLY A 13 12.39 0.68 -8.56
CA GLY A 13 13.04 1.89 -8.07
C GLY A 13 12.16 3.13 -8.21
N GLU A 14 11.52 3.31 -9.36
CA GLU A 14 10.57 4.41 -9.62
C GLU A 14 9.34 4.32 -8.71
N LEU A 15 8.80 3.12 -8.50
CA LEU A 15 7.71 2.88 -7.57
C LEU A 15 8.09 3.28 -6.12
N LEU A 16 9.27 2.90 -5.67
CA LEU A 16 9.76 3.28 -4.34
C LEU A 16 9.99 4.79 -4.22
N ALA A 17 10.42 5.46 -5.30
CA ALA A 17 10.53 6.92 -5.34
C ALA A 17 9.14 7.58 -5.23
N LEU A 18 8.15 7.11 -6.00
CA LEU A 18 6.77 7.59 -5.93
C LEU A 18 6.17 7.42 -4.52
N VAL A 19 6.35 6.24 -3.91
CA VAL A 19 5.86 5.98 -2.54
C VAL A 19 6.50 6.93 -1.54
N ARG A 20 7.79 7.22 -1.69
CA ARG A 20 8.50 8.16 -0.83
C ARG A 20 7.94 9.58 -0.98
N ASP A 21 7.72 10.03 -2.21
CA ASP A 21 7.18 11.35 -2.48
C ASP A 21 5.76 11.51 -1.90
N ILE A 22 4.90 10.49 -2.05
CA ILE A 22 3.58 10.46 -1.43
C ILE A 22 3.70 10.46 0.11
N ALA A 23 4.58 9.66 0.68
CA ALA A 23 4.76 9.60 2.14
C ALA A 23 5.24 10.94 2.72
N ASP A 24 6.18 11.61 2.05
CA ASP A 24 6.72 12.89 2.49
C ASP A 24 5.71 14.04 2.28
N ALA A 25 4.88 13.99 1.24
CA ALA A 25 3.88 15.03 0.95
C ALA A 25 2.56 14.86 1.73
N GLU A 26 2.07 13.63 1.87
CA GLU A 26 0.69 13.35 2.29
C GLU A 26 0.59 12.71 3.69
N LEU A 27 1.63 12.01 4.15
CA LEU A 27 1.62 11.34 5.46
C LEU A 27 2.38 12.17 6.50
N ALA A 28 3.66 12.46 6.24
CA ALA A 28 4.56 13.07 7.21
C ALA A 28 4.05 14.41 7.81
N PRO A 29 3.47 15.34 7.03
CA PRO A 29 3.05 16.64 7.57
C PRO A 29 1.90 16.56 8.58
N VAL A 30 1.06 15.53 8.47
CA VAL A 30 -0.19 15.40 9.27
C VAL A 30 -0.11 14.34 10.36
N ALA A 31 0.86 13.42 10.28
CA ALA A 31 0.98 12.27 11.18
C ALA A 31 0.93 12.63 12.67
N ALA A 32 1.74 13.59 13.11
CA ALA A 32 1.84 13.94 14.53
C ALA A 32 0.58 14.63 15.08
N GLU A 33 -0.17 15.36 14.26
CA GLU A 33 -1.44 15.97 14.68
C GLU A 33 -2.53 14.92 14.82
N HIS A 34 -2.65 14.04 13.82
CA HIS A 34 -3.64 12.98 13.81
C HIS A 34 -3.42 11.96 14.92
N GLU A 35 -2.17 11.54 15.18
CA GLU A 35 -1.85 10.63 16.27
C GLU A 35 -2.24 11.24 17.63
N ARG A 36 -1.88 12.51 17.87
CA ARG A 36 -2.25 13.22 19.11
C ARG A 36 -3.76 13.38 19.27
N ALA A 37 -4.47 13.57 18.17
CA ALA A 37 -5.92 13.76 18.14
C ALA A 37 -6.69 12.43 18.03
N GLU A 38 -6.01 11.27 17.99
CA GLU A 38 -6.58 9.94 17.77
C GLU A 38 -7.50 9.88 16.54
N ARG A 39 -7.16 10.65 15.50
CA ARG A 39 -8.03 10.85 14.33
C ARG A 39 -7.67 9.90 13.19
N PHE A 40 -8.63 9.08 12.79
CA PHE A 40 -8.46 8.18 11.64
C PHE A 40 -8.15 8.96 10.33
N PRO A 41 -7.03 8.68 9.64
CA PRO A 41 -6.58 9.45 8.48
C PRO A 41 -7.24 8.96 7.18
N ARG A 42 -8.55 9.18 7.03
CA ARG A 42 -9.31 8.66 5.88
C ARG A 42 -8.82 9.15 4.52
N GLU A 43 -8.42 10.42 4.42
CA GLU A 43 -7.90 10.97 3.16
C GLU A 43 -6.56 10.36 2.77
N VAL A 44 -5.69 10.03 3.72
CA VAL A 44 -4.42 9.33 3.46
C VAL A 44 -4.69 7.99 2.79
N PHE A 45 -5.60 7.18 3.33
CA PHE A 45 -5.96 5.88 2.71
C PHE A 45 -6.58 6.05 1.32
N ARG A 46 -7.38 7.10 1.09
CA ARG A 46 -7.92 7.40 -0.24
C ARG A 46 -6.80 7.75 -1.24
N THR A 47 -5.81 8.53 -0.82
CA THR A 47 -4.65 8.86 -1.65
C THR A 47 -3.83 7.62 -1.98
N LEU A 48 -3.54 6.77 -0.98
CA LEU A 48 -2.81 5.52 -1.20
C LEU A 48 -3.56 4.54 -2.13
N GLY A 49 -4.89 4.46 -2.01
CA GLY A 49 -5.73 3.66 -2.90
C GLY A 49 -5.71 4.16 -4.34
N LYS A 50 -5.84 5.48 -4.57
CA LYS A 50 -5.74 6.08 -5.91
C LYS A 50 -4.37 5.88 -6.56
N ALA A 51 -3.32 5.76 -5.74
CA ALA A 51 -1.96 5.45 -6.20
C ALA A 51 -1.71 3.95 -6.43
N GLY A 52 -2.71 3.07 -6.21
CA GLY A 52 -2.58 1.63 -6.40
C GLY A 52 -1.79 0.90 -5.31
N ILE A 53 -1.45 1.57 -4.21
CA ILE A 53 -0.58 1.02 -3.16
C ILE A 53 -1.31 -0.04 -2.31
N LEU A 54 -2.64 0.05 -2.20
CA LEU A 54 -3.43 -0.83 -1.33
C LEU A 54 -3.58 -2.27 -1.90
N GLY A 55 -3.60 -2.42 -3.23
CA GLY A 55 -3.66 -3.71 -3.92
C GLY A 55 -2.32 -4.20 -4.50
N LEU A 56 -1.21 -3.56 -4.16
CA LEU A 56 0.07 -3.73 -4.84
C LEU A 56 0.58 -5.19 -5.00
N PRO A 57 0.52 -6.07 -3.97
CA PRO A 57 1.03 -7.44 -4.10
C PRO A 57 0.06 -8.41 -4.81
N TYR A 58 -1.15 -7.97 -5.16
CA TYR A 58 -2.14 -8.81 -5.83
C TYR A 58 -1.93 -8.85 -7.35
N PRO A 59 -2.28 -9.95 -8.04
CA PRO A 59 -2.17 -10.05 -9.49
C PRO A 59 -2.95 -8.97 -10.24
N GLU A 60 -2.44 -8.54 -11.38
CA GLU A 60 -3.11 -7.57 -12.25
C GLU A 60 -4.47 -8.09 -12.75
N GLU A 61 -4.61 -9.40 -13.02
CA GLU A 61 -5.91 -9.97 -13.42
C GLU A 61 -7.00 -9.88 -12.35
N GLN A 62 -6.60 -9.66 -11.08
CA GLN A 62 -7.51 -9.44 -9.96
C GLN A 62 -7.75 -7.95 -9.67
N GLY A 63 -7.05 -7.04 -10.37
CA GLY A 63 -7.08 -5.60 -10.15
C GLY A 63 -5.93 -5.08 -9.26
N GLY A 64 -4.95 -5.92 -8.91
CA GLY A 64 -3.78 -5.51 -8.12
C GLY A 64 -2.61 -4.96 -8.95
N GLY A 65 -1.50 -4.68 -8.29
CA GLY A 65 -0.29 -4.10 -8.89
C GLY A 65 0.79 -5.10 -9.34
N GLY A 66 0.57 -6.41 -9.14
CA GLY A 66 1.45 -7.48 -9.61
C GLY A 66 2.85 -7.51 -8.99
N GLN A 67 3.10 -6.77 -7.91
CA GLN A 67 4.46 -6.65 -7.37
C GLN A 67 4.87 -7.86 -6.53
N PRO A 68 6.12 -8.35 -6.66
CA PRO A 68 6.63 -9.40 -5.79
C PRO A 68 6.79 -8.89 -4.35
N TYR A 69 6.75 -9.81 -3.38
CA TYR A 69 6.91 -9.45 -1.97
C TYR A 69 8.24 -8.74 -1.66
N GLU A 70 9.30 -9.00 -2.44
CA GLU A 70 10.58 -8.28 -2.35
C GLU A 70 10.42 -6.76 -2.53
N VAL A 71 9.52 -6.32 -3.42
CA VAL A 71 9.23 -4.90 -3.66
C VAL A 71 8.17 -4.40 -2.69
N TRP A 72 7.08 -5.17 -2.51
CA TRP A 72 5.98 -4.80 -1.62
C TRP A 72 6.43 -4.52 -0.17
N LEU A 73 7.29 -5.39 0.39
CA LEU A 73 7.75 -5.21 1.77
C LEU A 73 8.60 -3.94 1.94
N GLN A 74 9.35 -3.54 0.90
CA GLN A 74 10.13 -2.31 0.90
C GLN A 74 9.23 -1.06 0.76
N VAL A 75 8.12 -1.16 0.02
CA VAL A 75 7.08 -0.12 0.00
C VAL A 75 6.47 0.09 1.39
N LEU A 76 6.12 -0.99 2.08
CA LEU A 76 5.62 -0.93 3.47
C LEU A 76 6.65 -0.29 4.42
N GLU A 77 7.93 -0.60 4.25
CA GLU A 77 9.02 0.01 5.02
C GLU A 77 9.10 1.54 4.81
N GLU A 78 9.02 2.02 3.56
CA GLU A 78 9.05 3.47 3.26
C GLU A 78 7.87 4.22 3.89
N LEU A 79 6.66 3.63 3.84
CA LEU A 79 5.47 4.19 4.52
C LEU A 79 5.66 4.20 6.03
N SER A 80 6.20 3.12 6.59
CA SER A 80 6.41 2.95 8.03
C SER A 80 7.36 3.99 8.61
N ALA A 81 8.35 4.43 7.82
CA ALA A 81 9.30 5.47 8.21
C ALA A 81 8.63 6.84 8.46
N ARG A 82 7.44 7.08 7.88
CA ARG A 82 6.68 8.34 8.04
C ARG A 82 5.52 8.18 9.00
N TRP A 83 4.80 7.07 8.92
CA TRP A 83 3.64 6.82 9.78
C TRP A 83 3.34 5.33 9.96
N ALA A 84 3.87 4.74 11.04
CA ALA A 84 3.73 3.32 11.34
C ALA A 84 2.27 2.83 11.43
N SER A 85 1.36 3.60 12.05
CA SER A 85 -0.06 3.25 12.18
C SER A 85 -0.74 3.07 10.81
N VAL A 86 -0.45 3.97 9.86
CA VAL A 86 -0.95 3.86 8.48
C VAL A 86 -0.35 2.65 7.78
N ALA A 87 0.96 2.43 7.89
CA ALA A 87 1.63 1.28 7.25
C ALA A 87 1.08 -0.07 7.78
N VAL A 88 0.80 -0.18 9.08
CA VAL A 88 0.12 -1.34 9.65
C VAL A 88 -1.28 -1.50 9.06
N GLY A 89 -2.05 -0.42 8.93
CA GLY A 89 -3.36 -0.45 8.30
C GLY A 89 -3.31 -0.95 6.85
N VAL A 90 -2.31 -0.51 6.08
CA VAL A 90 -2.06 -0.98 4.71
C VAL A 90 -1.72 -2.48 4.69
N SER A 91 -0.86 -2.95 5.61
CA SER A 91 -0.54 -4.37 5.75
C SER A 91 -1.75 -5.22 6.11
N VAL A 92 -2.61 -4.74 7.02
CA VAL A 92 -3.83 -5.45 7.45
C VAL A 92 -4.87 -5.47 6.32
N HIS A 93 -4.95 -4.41 5.52
CA HIS A 93 -5.83 -4.39 4.35
C HIS A 93 -5.44 -5.47 3.33
N ALA A 94 -4.14 -5.63 3.04
CA ALA A 94 -3.67 -6.74 2.22
C ALA A 94 -4.11 -8.08 2.83
N LEU A 95 -3.87 -8.33 4.12
CA LEU A 95 -4.33 -9.57 4.77
C LEU A 95 -5.85 -9.80 4.67
N THR A 96 -6.64 -8.72 4.68
CA THR A 96 -8.11 -8.79 4.60
C THR A 96 -8.58 -9.26 3.23
N CYS A 97 -7.86 -8.91 2.15
CA CYS A 97 -8.20 -9.29 0.79
C CYS A 97 -7.82 -10.74 0.47
N PHE A 98 -6.86 -11.31 1.20
CA PHE A 98 -6.27 -12.62 0.93
C PHE A 98 -7.28 -13.78 0.83
N PRO A 99 -8.26 -13.95 1.75
CA PRO A 99 -9.19 -15.09 1.66
C PRO A 99 -9.99 -15.10 0.37
N LEU A 100 -10.47 -13.94 -0.08
CA LEU A 100 -11.26 -13.82 -1.30
C LEU A 100 -10.38 -14.00 -2.55
N ALA A 101 -9.22 -13.34 -2.59
CA ALA A 101 -8.27 -13.42 -3.70
C ALA A 101 -7.69 -14.83 -3.90
N GLY A 102 -7.42 -15.55 -2.81
CA GLY A 102 -6.81 -16.89 -2.85
C GLY A 102 -7.82 -18.04 -2.96
N TYR A 103 -9.03 -17.88 -2.41
CA TYR A 103 -9.96 -19.00 -2.22
C TYR A 103 -11.41 -18.71 -2.64
N GLY A 104 -11.72 -17.49 -3.08
CA GLY A 104 -13.05 -17.16 -3.60
C GLY A 104 -13.37 -17.88 -4.91
N THR A 105 -14.64 -18.15 -5.16
CA THR A 105 -15.07 -18.61 -6.49
C THR A 105 -14.87 -17.49 -7.53
N PRO A 106 -14.80 -17.82 -8.83
CA PRO A 106 -14.69 -16.79 -9.87
C PRO A 106 -15.78 -15.70 -9.75
N GLU A 107 -17.01 -16.08 -9.43
CA GLU A 107 -18.13 -15.15 -9.25
C GLU A 107 -17.95 -14.24 -8.01
N GLN A 108 -17.41 -14.78 -6.92
CA GLN A 108 -17.12 -14.00 -5.71
C GLN A 108 -15.98 -13.00 -5.95
N GLN A 109 -14.92 -13.45 -6.63
CA GLN A 109 -13.77 -12.61 -6.95
C GLN A 109 -14.16 -11.47 -7.88
N GLN A 110 -14.85 -11.76 -8.99
CA GLN A 110 -15.32 -10.74 -9.94
C GLN A 110 -16.28 -9.73 -9.31
N ARG A 111 -17.06 -10.16 -8.30
CA ARG A 111 -18.04 -9.29 -7.65
C ARG A 111 -17.42 -8.31 -6.66
N TRP A 112 -16.36 -8.70 -5.94
CA TRP A 112 -15.92 -7.95 -4.75
C TRP A 112 -14.47 -7.47 -4.82
N LEU A 113 -13.56 -8.18 -5.49
CA LEU A 113 -12.15 -7.73 -5.58
C LEU A 113 -11.99 -6.36 -6.25
N PRO A 114 -12.74 -5.99 -7.31
CA PRO A 114 -12.59 -4.68 -7.94
C PRO A 114 -12.89 -3.49 -7.03
N ASP A 115 -13.70 -3.68 -5.97
CA ASP A 115 -13.99 -2.64 -4.98
C ASP A 115 -13.00 -2.65 -3.80
N MET A 116 -12.24 -3.74 -3.66
CA MET A 116 -11.32 -3.97 -2.54
C MET A 116 -9.87 -3.61 -2.90
N LEU A 117 -9.44 -3.85 -4.14
CA LEU A 117 -8.06 -3.69 -4.62
C LEU A 117 -7.80 -2.35 -5.32
#